data_AF-A0A1A8WQ52-F1
#
_entry.id   AF-A0A1A8WQ52-F1
#
_cell.length_a   1.000
_cell.length_b   1.000
_cell.length_c   1.000
_cell.angle_alpha   90.00
_cell.angle_beta   90.00
_cell.angle_gamma   90.00
#
_symmetry.space_group_name_H-M   'P 1'
#
loop_
_entity.id
_entity.type
_entity.pdbx_description
1 polymer ?
#
loop_
_entity_poly.entity_id
_entity_poly.type
_entity_poly.pdbx_seq_one_letter_code
_entity_poly.pdbx_strand_id
1 'polypeptide(L)'
;MSNWDVYMDKDKLPSNFFKKNLLSGTNFEEIKAIFQNDVTESSAVDRLLTSFNPNLYRNFSIIIRDDKENLKKPKCCRNVNYYYDLLVGYIKYSKINTENHEDLFTIINEYWSNNSYFTKYQCSRRNDVYSTEKRCILMQIHDYYEDKEYLKTNIGDNISQKTQYEKYYQDKWSEILKLNGTNPELYFSIDCNSSKINGKYKEFLLSPKEICPQNYQSLKIENIKISTQSFDSASEDSLDDFPRQSMSVYGSLHQSDTELKAELELLNNSWSEIFLPVGFSFLGITLFSFIIYKFSPLYSWLHNFSSKNIVRKGISVYDADGLINNTENNNNYLLYHSVSH
;
A
#
# COMPACT_ATOMS: atom_id res chain seq x y z
N MET A 1 -30.41 -27.04 -29.39
CA MET A 1 -29.45 -27.14 -28.26
C MET A 1 -29.13 -25.73 -27.82
N SER A 2 -29.63 -25.32 -26.66
CA SER A 2 -29.37 -23.98 -26.11
C SER A 2 -27.89 -23.93 -25.69
N ASN A 3 -27.14 -23.02 -26.30
CA ASN A 3 -25.78 -22.68 -25.92
C ASN A 3 -25.85 -22.00 -24.55
N TRP A 4 -25.83 -22.79 -23.47
CA TRP A 4 -25.62 -22.24 -22.14
C TRP A 4 -24.17 -21.79 -22.09
N ASP A 5 -23.95 -20.49 -22.29
CA ASP A 5 -22.64 -19.88 -22.01
C ASP A 5 -22.29 -20.20 -20.56
N VAL A 6 -21.39 -21.18 -20.39
CA VAL A 6 -20.99 -21.65 -19.06
C VAL A 6 -20.20 -20.51 -18.42
N TYR A 7 -20.87 -19.80 -17.52
CA TYR A 7 -20.28 -18.68 -16.79
C TYR A 7 -19.15 -19.17 -15.87
N MET A 8 -18.00 -18.50 -15.95
CA MET A 8 -16.90 -18.74 -15.02
C MET A 8 -17.22 -18.07 -13.67
N ASP A 9 -17.26 -18.89 -12.63
CA ASP A 9 -17.30 -18.39 -11.27
C ASP A 9 -15.91 -17.88 -10.83
N LYS A 10 -15.75 -16.55 -10.85
CA LYS A 10 -14.52 -15.85 -10.49
C LYS A 10 -14.12 -16.09 -9.03
N ASP A 11 -15.07 -16.38 -8.14
CA ASP A 11 -14.77 -16.60 -6.71
C ASP A 11 -14.12 -17.98 -6.48
N LYS A 12 -14.19 -18.88 -7.46
CA LYS A 12 -13.48 -20.18 -7.44
C LYS A 12 -12.04 -20.11 -7.94
N LEU A 13 -11.61 -18.99 -8.51
CA LEU A 13 -10.21 -18.80 -8.90
C LEU A 13 -9.31 -18.90 -7.66
N PRO A 14 -8.26 -19.74 -7.68
CA PRO A 14 -7.32 -19.83 -6.58
C PRO A 14 -6.80 -18.46 -6.12
N SER A 15 -6.45 -17.56 -7.03
CA SER A 15 -6.01 -16.18 -6.75
C SER A 15 -6.98 -15.41 -5.84
N ASN A 16 -8.28 -15.70 -5.94
CA ASN A 16 -9.35 -15.09 -5.14
C ASN A 16 -9.66 -15.79 -3.82
N PHE A 17 -8.91 -16.83 -3.44
CA PHE A 17 -9.19 -17.68 -2.28
C PHE A 17 -9.51 -16.91 -0.97
N PHE A 18 -8.82 -15.78 -0.72
CA PHE A 18 -9.06 -14.99 0.49
C PHE A 18 -10.06 -13.84 0.33
N LYS A 19 -10.48 -13.49 -0.89
CA LYS A 19 -11.27 -12.28 -1.18
C LYS A 19 -12.49 -12.15 -0.27
N LYS A 20 -13.35 -13.18 -0.27
CA LYS A 20 -14.60 -13.17 0.52
C LYS A 20 -14.33 -13.01 2.01
N ASN A 21 -13.36 -13.76 2.54
CA ASN A 21 -13.06 -13.74 3.97
C ASN A 21 -12.38 -12.44 4.40
N LEU A 22 -11.50 -11.88 3.55
CA LEU A 22 -10.81 -10.61 3.83
C LEU A 22 -11.78 -9.43 3.83
N LEU A 23 -12.69 -9.37 2.87
CA LEU A 23 -13.62 -8.24 2.69
C LEU A 23 -14.92 -8.35 3.50
N SER A 24 -15.15 -9.47 4.19
CA SER A 24 -16.36 -9.68 4.97
C SER A 24 -16.52 -8.59 6.04
N GLY A 25 -17.61 -7.82 5.95
CA GLY A 25 -17.93 -6.76 6.91
C GLY A 25 -17.04 -5.51 6.83
N THR A 26 -16.22 -5.36 5.78
CA THR A 26 -15.36 -4.17 5.62
C THR A 26 -16.05 -3.02 4.91
N ASN A 27 -17.25 -3.24 4.35
CA ASN A 27 -17.99 -2.29 3.50
C ASN A 27 -17.19 -1.77 2.30
N PHE A 28 -16.25 -2.58 1.78
CA PHE A 28 -15.36 -2.16 0.68
C PHE A 28 -16.10 -1.67 -0.57
N GLU A 29 -17.16 -2.37 -0.99
CA GLU A 29 -17.96 -1.96 -2.17
C GLU A 29 -18.73 -0.65 -1.94
N GLU A 30 -19.17 -0.38 -0.71
CA GLU A 30 -19.83 0.88 -0.35
C GLU A 30 -18.82 2.04 -0.38
N ILE A 31 -17.62 1.82 0.16
CA ILE A 31 -16.51 2.78 0.10
C ILE A 31 -16.16 3.11 -1.36
N LYS A 32 -16.02 2.08 -2.19
CA LYS A 32 -15.77 2.21 -3.62
C LYS A 32 -16.86 3.04 -4.32
N ALA A 33 -18.13 2.74 -4.05
CA ALA A 33 -19.26 3.47 -4.64
C ALA A 33 -19.24 4.95 -4.26
N ILE A 34 -18.91 5.28 -3.01
CA ILE A 34 -18.85 6.67 -2.54
C ILE A 34 -17.72 7.44 -3.24
N PHE A 35 -16.51 6.89 -3.31
CA PHE A 35 -15.40 7.58 -3.98
C PHE A 35 -15.61 7.77 -5.50
N GLN A 36 -16.50 6.99 -6.10
CA GLN A 36 -16.91 7.15 -7.50
C GLN A 36 -18.03 8.19 -7.71
N ASN A 37 -18.66 8.68 -6.62
CA ASN A 37 -19.70 9.71 -6.70
C ASN A 37 -19.10 11.12 -6.65
N ASP A 38 -19.71 12.02 -7.44
CA ASP A 38 -19.23 13.40 -7.62
C ASP A 38 -19.40 14.30 -6.39
N VAL A 39 -20.29 13.93 -5.47
CA VAL A 39 -20.55 14.66 -4.22
C VAL A 39 -20.23 13.71 -3.08
N THR A 40 -19.06 13.88 -2.49
CA THR A 40 -18.63 13.07 -1.34
C THR A 40 -18.34 13.95 -0.15
N GLU A 41 -19.14 13.83 0.90
CA GLU A 41 -18.84 14.44 2.19
C GLU A 41 -17.75 13.63 2.90
N SER A 42 -16.68 14.30 3.36
CA SER A 42 -15.57 13.66 4.06
C SER A 42 -16.03 12.80 5.25
N SER A 43 -17.01 13.30 6.02
CA SER A 43 -17.53 12.64 7.22
C SER A 43 -18.21 11.28 6.96
N ALA A 44 -18.72 11.06 5.76
CA ALA A 44 -19.29 9.77 5.35
C ALA A 44 -18.17 8.75 5.10
N VAL A 45 -17.07 9.20 4.48
CA VAL A 45 -15.91 8.37 4.17
C VAL A 45 -15.12 8.01 5.43
N ASP A 46 -14.93 8.97 6.34
CA ASP A 46 -14.21 8.77 7.60
C ASP A 46 -14.78 7.59 8.41
N ARG A 47 -16.11 7.55 8.53
CA ARG A 47 -16.82 6.49 9.26
C ARG A 47 -16.61 5.12 8.63
N LEU A 48 -16.64 5.04 7.31
CA LEU A 48 -16.46 3.79 6.61
C LEU A 48 -15.00 3.31 6.67
N LEU A 49 -14.01 4.21 6.53
CA LEU A 49 -12.60 3.86 6.70
C LEU A 49 -12.27 3.43 8.13
N THR A 50 -12.88 4.08 9.12
CA THR A 50 -12.78 3.71 10.54
C THR A 50 -13.32 2.30 10.81
N SER A 51 -14.32 1.84 10.06
CA SER A 51 -14.83 0.47 10.12
C SER A 51 -14.00 -0.52 9.28
N PHE A 52 -13.57 -0.10 8.10
CA PHE A 52 -12.81 -0.90 7.15
C PHE A 52 -11.54 -1.48 7.77
N ASN A 53 -10.71 -0.62 8.34
CA ASN A 53 -9.41 -0.98 8.90
C ASN A 53 -9.47 -2.09 9.96
N PRO A 54 -10.24 -1.95 11.05
CA PRO A 54 -10.34 -2.99 12.07
C PRO A 54 -10.97 -4.28 11.55
N ASN A 55 -11.93 -4.21 10.64
CA ASN A 55 -12.54 -5.42 10.07
C ASN A 55 -11.58 -6.16 9.14
N LEU A 56 -10.87 -5.45 8.25
CA LEU A 56 -9.86 -6.06 7.40
C LEU A 56 -8.73 -6.68 8.23
N TYR A 57 -8.27 -5.99 9.28
CA TYR A 57 -7.25 -6.50 10.19
C TYR A 57 -7.72 -7.74 10.96
N ARG A 58 -8.96 -7.74 11.46
CA ARG A 58 -9.56 -8.89 12.13
C ARG A 58 -9.62 -10.10 11.19
N ASN A 59 -10.09 -9.89 9.96
CA ASN A 59 -10.20 -10.95 8.95
C ASN A 59 -8.83 -11.51 8.57
N PHE A 60 -7.85 -10.63 8.32
CA PHE A 60 -6.45 -11.01 8.13
C PHE A 60 -5.93 -11.85 9.30
N SER A 61 -6.13 -11.39 10.54
CA SER A 61 -5.66 -12.10 11.74
C SER A 61 -6.27 -13.49 11.89
N ILE A 62 -7.55 -13.66 11.52
CA ILE A 62 -8.20 -14.98 11.51
C ILE A 62 -7.53 -15.90 10.48
N ILE A 63 -7.34 -15.42 9.25
CA ILE A 63 -6.71 -16.20 8.17
C ILE A 63 -5.31 -16.67 8.56
N ILE A 64 -4.49 -15.79 9.14
CA ILE A 64 -3.12 -16.11 9.54
C ILE A 64 -3.06 -17.04 10.76
N ARG A 65 -3.97 -16.88 11.73
CA ARG A 65 -4.03 -17.79 12.89
C ARG A 65 -4.37 -19.22 12.48
N ASP A 66 -5.18 -19.39 11.44
CA ASP A 66 -5.57 -20.69 10.90
C ASP A 66 -4.49 -21.26 9.95
N ASP A 67 -3.38 -20.55 9.75
CA ASP A 67 -2.25 -20.91 8.90
C ASP A 67 -1.07 -21.47 9.72
N LYS A 68 -1.23 -22.69 10.24
CA LYS A 68 -0.24 -23.34 11.12
C LYS A 68 1.16 -23.46 10.51
N GLU A 69 1.26 -23.50 9.19
CA GLU A 69 2.51 -23.68 8.43
C GLU A 69 3.02 -22.37 7.78
N ASN A 70 2.37 -21.23 8.03
CA ASN A 70 2.69 -19.93 7.39
C ASN A 70 2.67 -19.95 5.85
N LEU A 71 1.95 -20.89 5.22
CA LEU A 71 1.87 -21.04 3.76
C LEU A 71 0.91 -20.02 3.12
N LYS A 72 -0.15 -19.67 3.83
CA LYS A 72 -1.17 -18.69 3.41
C LYS A 72 -0.70 -17.26 3.58
N LYS A 73 0.23 -17.04 4.51
CA LYS A 73 0.72 -15.71 4.91
C LYS A 73 1.18 -14.82 3.76
N PRO A 74 2.11 -15.24 2.86
CA PRO A 74 2.55 -14.37 1.76
C PRO A 74 1.41 -13.95 0.83
N LYS A 75 0.53 -14.89 0.48
CA LYS A 75 -0.63 -14.64 -0.36
C LYS A 75 -1.63 -13.70 0.31
N CYS A 76 -1.89 -13.89 1.60
CA CYS A 76 -2.78 -13.02 2.35
C CYS A 76 -2.22 -11.59 2.44
N CYS A 77 -0.90 -11.42 2.65
CA CYS A 77 -0.26 -10.10 2.63
C CYS A 77 -0.42 -9.41 1.26
N ARG A 78 -0.22 -10.13 0.15
CA ARG A 78 -0.43 -9.59 -1.21
C ARG A 78 -1.87 -9.11 -1.41
N ASN A 79 -2.85 -9.91 -0.99
CA ASN A 79 -4.27 -9.56 -1.08
C ASN A 79 -4.63 -8.32 -0.24
N VAL A 80 -4.17 -8.25 1.02
CA VAL A 80 -4.40 -7.05 1.87
C VAL A 80 -3.80 -5.81 1.23
N ASN A 81 -2.56 -5.90 0.73
CA ASN A 81 -1.91 -4.79 0.05
C ASN A 81 -2.64 -4.34 -1.22
N TYR A 82 -3.22 -5.27 -1.99
CA TYR A 82 -4.02 -4.97 -3.17
C TYR A 82 -5.24 -4.11 -2.84
N TYR A 83 -6.05 -4.49 -1.83
CA TYR A 83 -7.22 -3.70 -1.42
C TYR A 83 -6.83 -2.35 -0.85
N TYR A 84 -5.69 -2.29 -0.18
CA TYR A 84 -5.12 -1.05 0.29
C TYR A 84 -4.73 -0.13 -0.88
N ASP A 85 -4.05 -0.67 -1.89
CA ASP A 85 -3.67 0.08 -3.09
C ASP A 85 -4.90 0.63 -3.83
N LEU A 86 -5.98 -0.15 -3.89
CA LEU A 86 -7.26 0.31 -4.40
C LEU A 86 -7.82 1.48 -3.59
N LEU A 87 -7.89 1.38 -2.25
CA LEU A 87 -8.39 2.48 -1.41
C LEU A 87 -7.58 3.76 -1.55
N VAL A 88 -6.24 3.64 -1.57
CA VAL A 88 -5.36 4.80 -1.79
C VAL A 88 -5.65 5.41 -3.15
N GLY A 89 -5.80 4.59 -4.20
CA GLY A 89 -6.19 5.05 -5.53
C GLY A 89 -7.55 5.77 -5.53
N TYR A 90 -8.53 5.22 -4.82
CA TYR A 90 -9.87 5.82 -4.70
C TYR A 90 -9.85 7.18 -4.02
N ILE A 91 -9.11 7.33 -2.91
CA ILE A 91 -8.96 8.63 -2.24
C ILE A 91 -8.35 9.64 -3.20
N LYS A 92 -7.23 9.29 -3.86
CA LYS A 92 -6.54 10.18 -4.82
C LYS A 92 -7.43 10.59 -5.99
N TYR A 93 -8.25 9.68 -6.49
CA TYR A 93 -9.13 9.92 -7.63
C TYR A 93 -10.42 10.69 -7.25
N SER A 94 -10.79 10.69 -5.97
CA SER A 94 -12.02 11.31 -5.50
C SER A 94 -12.02 12.83 -5.63
N LYS A 95 -13.21 13.43 -5.75
CA LYS A 95 -13.41 14.89 -5.79
C LYS A 95 -13.45 15.55 -4.40
N ILE A 96 -13.05 14.82 -3.36
CA ILE A 96 -12.94 15.34 -1.99
C ILE A 96 -11.83 16.41 -1.95
N ASN A 97 -11.99 17.44 -1.11
CA ASN A 97 -10.97 18.48 -0.93
C ASN A 97 -9.62 17.87 -0.47
N THR A 98 -8.50 18.44 -0.93
CA THR A 98 -7.14 17.95 -0.65
C THR A 98 -6.82 17.88 0.85
N GLU A 99 -7.27 18.85 1.65
CA GLU A 99 -7.09 18.81 3.12
C GLU A 99 -7.73 17.56 3.74
N ASN A 100 -8.90 17.18 3.26
CA ASN A 100 -9.58 15.96 3.68
C ASN A 100 -8.91 14.70 3.12
N HIS A 101 -8.20 14.76 1.97
CA HIS A 101 -7.41 13.62 1.48
C HIS A 101 -6.29 13.25 2.45
N GLU A 102 -5.60 14.24 3.02
CA GLU A 102 -4.54 13.98 4.00
C GLU A 102 -5.07 13.28 5.25
N ASP A 103 -6.23 13.70 5.76
CA ASP A 103 -6.90 13.05 6.88
C ASP A 103 -7.29 11.60 6.55
N LEU A 104 -7.88 11.38 5.37
CA LEU A 104 -8.24 10.03 4.91
C LEU A 104 -7.01 9.12 4.75
N PHE A 105 -5.91 9.64 4.19
CA PHE A 105 -4.66 8.89 4.13
C PHE A 105 -4.09 8.61 5.51
N THR A 106 -4.22 9.52 6.46
CA THR A 106 -3.79 9.33 7.84
C THR A 106 -4.58 8.19 8.49
N ILE A 107 -5.90 8.18 8.38
CA ILE A 107 -6.76 7.10 8.89
C ILE A 107 -6.33 5.73 8.37
N ILE A 108 -6.03 5.62 7.06
CA ILE A 108 -5.58 4.35 6.49
C ILE A 108 -4.12 4.05 6.87
N ASN A 109 -3.17 4.96 6.67
CA ASN A 109 -1.74 4.70 6.86
C ASN A 109 -1.34 4.47 8.31
N GLU A 110 -1.86 5.26 9.25
CA GLU A 110 -1.49 5.15 10.66
C GLU A 110 -1.97 3.84 11.26
N TYR A 111 -3.20 3.41 10.94
CA TYR A 111 -3.76 2.17 11.48
C TYR A 111 -2.84 0.98 11.22
N TRP A 112 -2.32 0.85 10.00
CA TRP A 112 -1.49 -0.30 9.62
C TRP A 112 -0.02 -0.13 10.00
N SER A 113 0.51 1.09 9.96
CA SER A 113 1.90 1.38 10.36
C SER A 113 2.12 1.19 11.87
N ASN A 114 1.14 1.60 12.68
CA ASN A 114 1.21 1.50 14.14
C ASN A 114 0.77 0.13 14.67
N ASN A 115 0.19 -0.73 13.83
CA ASN A 115 -0.23 -2.06 14.24
C ASN A 115 0.96 -3.03 14.23
N SER A 116 1.53 -3.23 15.42
CA SER A 116 2.68 -4.11 15.66
C SER A 116 2.47 -5.56 15.21
N TYR A 117 1.22 -6.02 15.08
CA TYR A 117 0.93 -7.34 14.55
C TYR A 117 1.13 -7.41 13.03
N PHE A 118 0.75 -6.39 12.28
CA PHE A 118 0.97 -6.36 10.83
C PHE A 118 2.46 -6.35 10.49
N THR A 119 3.25 -5.59 11.25
CA THR A 119 4.72 -5.62 11.17
C THR A 119 5.32 -6.94 11.66
N LYS A 120 4.78 -7.56 12.73
CA LYS A 120 5.16 -8.91 13.19
C LYS A 120 4.96 -9.96 12.11
N TYR A 121 3.89 -9.84 11.32
CA TYR A 121 3.62 -10.73 10.20
C TYR A 121 4.34 -10.32 8.91
N GLN A 122 5.28 -9.37 8.95
CA GLN A 122 6.13 -9.01 7.80
C GLN A 122 5.35 -8.69 6.50
N CYS A 123 4.08 -8.29 6.60
CA CYS A 123 3.36 -7.74 5.45
C CYS A 123 3.82 -6.29 5.22
N SER A 124 5.14 -6.04 5.25
CA SER A 124 5.68 -4.69 5.27
C SER A 124 5.27 -3.94 4.00
N ARG A 125 4.66 -2.77 4.22
CA ARG A 125 4.22 -1.88 3.16
C ARG A 125 5.18 -0.69 3.11
N ARG A 126 6.25 -0.83 2.31
CA ARG A 126 7.10 0.33 2.01
C ARG A 126 6.33 1.28 1.11
N ASN A 127 6.45 2.57 1.40
CA ASN A 127 5.91 3.65 0.58
C ASN A 127 7.06 4.33 -0.17
N ASP A 128 7.64 3.62 -1.14
CA ASP A 128 8.64 4.16 -2.06
C ASP A 128 8.00 4.61 -3.38
N VAL A 129 8.77 5.38 -4.18
CA VAL A 129 8.38 5.73 -5.55
C VAL A 129 8.21 4.42 -6.32
N TYR A 130 7.01 4.24 -6.88
CA TYR A 130 6.54 3.02 -7.56
C TYR A 130 6.19 1.81 -6.68
N SER A 131 5.93 2.00 -5.39
CA SER A 131 5.59 0.89 -4.48
C SER A 131 4.36 0.10 -4.93
N THR A 132 3.33 0.79 -5.44
CA THR A 132 2.09 0.20 -5.92
C THR A 132 2.34 -0.63 -7.17
N GLU A 133 3.10 -0.11 -8.13
CA GLU A 133 3.44 -0.77 -9.38
C GLU A 133 4.20 -2.06 -9.14
N LYS A 134 5.20 -2.05 -8.25
CA LYS A 134 5.93 -3.26 -7.85
C LYS A 134 5.01 -4.32 -7.24
N ARG A 135 4.09 -3.91 -6.36
CA ARG A 135 3.11 -4.83 -5.76
C ARG A 135 2.12 -5.38 -6.78
N CYS A 136 1.68 -4.57 -7.74
CA CYS A 136 0.80 -5.02 -8.83
C CYS A 136 1.49 -6.07 -9.69
N ILE A 137 2.75 -5.86 -10.08
CA ILE A 137 3.53 -6.86 -10.82
C ILE A 137 3.67 -8.15 -10.01
N LEU A 138 4.07 -8.05 -8.74
CA LEU A 138 4.25 -9.22 -7.89
C LEU A 138 2.95 -10.01 -7.73
N MET A 139 1.85 -9.32 -7.45
CA MET A 139 0.51 -9.91 -7.35
C MET A 139 0.12 -10.59 -8.67
N GLN A 140 0.30 -9.91 -9.81
CA GLN A 140 -0.05 -10.44 -11.13
C GLN A 140 0.68 -11.74 -11.46
N ILE A 141 1.98 -11.82 -11.14
CA ILE A 141 2.78 -13.04 -11.34
C ILE A 141 2.21 -14.18 -10.50
N HIS A 142 1.97 -13.94 -9.21
CA HIS A 142 1.42 -14.96 -8.33
C HIS A 142 0.02 -15.40 -8.75
N ASP A 143 -0.87 -14.47 -9.06
CA ASP A 143 -2.24 -14.78 -9.49
C ASP A 143 -2.22 -15.65 -10.75
N TYR A 144 -1.35 -15.35 -11.72
CA TYR A 144 -1.21 -16.16 -12.93
C TYR A 144 -0.84 -17.62 -12.62
N TYR A 145 0.18 -17.87 -11.79
CA TYR A 145 0.61 -19.23 -11.46
C TYR A 145 -0.38 -19.96 -10.55
N GLU A 146 -1.01 -19.24 -9.62
CA GLU A 146 -2.03 -19.81 -8.73
C GLU A 146 -3.25 -20.29 -9.52
N ASP A 147 -3.65 -19.54 -10.55
CA ASP A 147 -4.81 -19.89 -11.37
C ASP A 147 -4.48 -20.89 -12.48
N LYS A 148 -3.22 -20.94 -12.97
CA LYS A 148 -2.79 -21.79 -14.10
C LYS A 148 -3.32 -23.23 -14.04
N GLU A 149 -3.16 -23.91 -12.91
CA GLU A 149 -3.63 -25.30 -12.75
C GLU A 149 -5.16 -25.40 -12.66
N TYR A 150 -5.82 -24.42 -12.06
CA TYR A 150 -7.28 -24.36 -12.01
C TYR A 150 -7.86 -24.19 -13.41
N LEU A 151 -7.29 -23.30 -14.23
CA LEU A 151 -7.70 -23.07 -15.62
C LEU A 151 -7.48 -24.34 -16.44
N LYS A 152 -6.32 -24.97 -16.33
CA LYS A 152 -6.01 -26.22 -17.04
C LYS A 152 -7.00 -27.34 -16.70
N THR A 153 -7.31 -27.51 -15.42
CA THR A 153 -8.12 -28.63 -14.93
C THR A 153 -9.62 -28.42 -15.10
N ASN A 154 -10.12 -27.19 -14.85
CA ASN A 154 -11.57 -26.91 -14.80
C ASN A 154 -12.10 -26.21 -16.04
N ILE A 155 -11.25 -25.53 -16.81
CA ILE A 155 -11.64 -24.80 -18.02
C ILE A 155 -11.15 -25.51 -19.28
N GLY A 156 -9.95 -26.11 -19.23
CA GLY A 156 -9.37 -26.83 -20.37
C GLY A 156 -9.29 -25.93 -21.60
N ASP A 157 -9.90 -26.36 -22.71
CA ASP A 157 -9.93 -25.63 -23.99
C ASP A 157 -11.22 -24.85 -24.26
N ASN A 158 -12.06 -24.63 -23.24
CA ASN A 158 -13.26 -23.84 -23.40
C ASN A 158 -12.93 -22.36 -23.70
N ILE A 159 -13.07 -21.97 -24.96
CA ILE A 159 -12.74 -20.62 -25.46
C ILE A 159 -13.55 -19.55 -24.72
N SER A 160 -14.85 -19.75 -24.52
CA SER A 160 -15.72 -18.77 -23.83
C SER A 160 -15.23 -18.50 -22.41
N GLN A 161 -14.88 -19.54 -21.66
CA GLN A 161 -14.36 -19.40 -20.31
C GLN A 161 -12.95 -18.80 -20.29
N LYS A 162 -12.07 -19.12 -21.23
CA LYS A 162 -10.76 -18.44 -21.38
C LYS A 162 -10.93 -16.94 -21.64
N THR A 163 -11.85 -16.55 -22.52
CA THR A 163 -12.17 -15.14 -22.75
C THR A 163 -12.76 -14.46 -21.51
N GLN A 164 -13.61 -15.15 -20.73
CA GLN A 164 -14.12 -14.64 -19.46
C GLN A 164 -13.00 -14.43 -18.42
N TYR A 165 -11.97 -15.29 -18.42
CA TYR A 165 -10.79 -15.16 -17.57
C TYR A 165 -9.99 -13.92 -17.94
N GLU A 166 -9.66 -13.79 -19.22
CA GLU A 166 -8.93 -12.64 -19.76
C GLU A 166 -9.64 -11.33 -19.42
N LYS A 167 -10.96 -11.29 -19.64
CA LYS A 167 -11.79 -10.14 -19.28
C LYS A 167 -11.77 -9.85 -17.78
N TYR A 168 -11.87 -10.88 -16.92
CA TYR A 168 -11.78 -10.71 -15.48
C TYR A 168 -10.46 -10.06 -15.05
N TYR A 169 -9.34 -10.51 -15.59
CA TYR A 169 -8.02 -9.93 -15.29
C TYR A 169 -7.88 -8.51 -15.81
N GLN A 170 -8.36 -8.25 -17.03
CA GLN A 170 -8.39 -6.90 -17.60
C GLN A 170 -9.22 -5.97 -16.73
N ASP A 171 -10.42 -6.38 -16.29
CA ASP A 171 -11.28 -5.59 -15.40
C ASP A 171 -10.55 -5.28 -14.08
N LYS A 172 -9.92 -6.30 -13.46
CA LYS A 172 -9.18 -6.18 -12.19
C LYS A 172 -8.07 -5.13 -12.26
N TRP A 173 -7.26 -5.15 -13.32
CA TRP A 173 -6.10 -4.25 -13.43
C TRP A 173 -6.44 -2.90 -14.05
N SER A 174 -7.43 -2.84 -14.93
CA SER A 174 -7.93 -1.57 -15.49
C SER A 174 -8.42 -0.63 -14.39
N GLU A 175 -8.97 -1.17 -13.30
CA GLU A 175 -9.37 -0.40 -12.13
C GLU A 175 -8.17 0.35 -11.50
N ILE A 176 -7.09 -0.35 -11.13
CA ILE A 176 -5.89 0.28 -10.57
C ILE A 176 -5.25 1.26 -11.57
N LEU A 177 -5.14 0.86 -12.84
CA LEU A 177 -4.56 1.71 -13.89
C LEU A 177 -5.34 3.00 -14.07
N LYS A 178 -6.68 2.96 -13.99
CA LYS A 178 -7.53 4.16 -14.04
C LYS A 178 -7.32 5.06 -12.81
N LEU A 179 -7.24 4.47 -11.62
CA LEU A 179 -7.03 5.21 -10.36
C LEU A 179 -5.65 5.88 -10.30
N ASN A 180 -4.65 5.32 -10.96
CA ASN A 180 -3.31 5.90 -11.05
C ASN A 180 -3.21 7.08 -12.05
N GLY A 181 -4.28 7.40 -12.80
CA GLY A 181 -4.33 8.52 -13.73
C GLY A 181 -3.50 8.33 -15.01
N THR A 182 -3.26 9.42 -15.75
CA THR A 182 -2.35 9.45 -16.91
C THR A 182 -0.90 9.54 -16.45
N ASN A 183 -0.41 8.48 -15.81
CA ASN A 183 1.01 8.35 -15.54
C ASN A 183 1.80 8.21 -16.85
N PRO A 184 3.07 8.65 -16.89
CA PRO A 184 3.96 8.33 -18.00
C PRO A 184 4.01 6.82 -18.21
N GLU A 185 4.32 6.38 -19.43
CA GLU A 185 4.56 4.97 -19.70
C GLU A 185 5.65 4.44 -18.76
N LEU A 186 5.34 3.36 -18.04
CA LEU A 186 6.25 2.76 -17.07
C LEU A 186 6.77 1.43 -17.60
N TYR A 187 8.05 1.20 -17.35
CA TYR A 187 8.77 -0.02 -17.66
C TYR A 187 9.13 -0.73 -16.37
N PHE A 188 9.21 -2.05 -16.43
CA PHE A 188 9.69 -2.87 -15.33
C PHE A 188 10.89 -3.71 -15.74
N SER A 189 11.68 -4.08 -14.74
CA SER A 189 12.72 -5.11 -14.83
C SER A 189 12.60 -6.02 -13.60
N ILE A 190 12.54 -7.33 -13.83
CA ILE A 190 12.43 -8.35 -12.78
C ILE A 190 13.68 -9.22 -12.81
N ASP A 191 14.32 -9.36 -11.66
CA ASP A 191 15.39 -10.32 -11.47
C ASP A 191 14.82 -11.71 -11.13
N CYS A 192 14.87 -12.64 -12.10
CA CYS A 192 14.43 -14.01 -11.93
C CYS A 192 15.55 -14.96 -11.44
N ASN A 193 16.59 -14.46 -10.75
CA ASN A 193 17.81 -15.17 -10.35
C ASN A 193 18.71 -15.60 -11.52
N SER A 194 18.16 -16.29 -12.53
CA SER A 194 18.89 -16.79 -13.71
C SER A 194 18.84 -15.85 -14.91
N SER A 195 17.89 -14.91 -14.92
CA SER A 195 17.66 -13.99 -16.05
C SER A 195 16.94 -12.74 -15.57
N LYS A 196 17.16 -11.63 -16.28
CA LYS A 196 16.32 -10.43 -16.13
C LYS A 196 15.22 -10.43 -17.18
N ILE A 197 14.01 -10.08 -16.76
CA ILE A 197 12.86 -9.91 -17.64
C ILE A 197 12.42 -8.46 -17.60
N ASN A 198 12.46 -7.81 -18.75
CA ASN A 198 12.01 -6.43 -18.92
C ASN A 198 10.65 -6.39 -19.63
N GLY A 199 9.91 -5.31 -19.45
CA GLY A 199 8.67 -5.09 -20.18
C GLY A 199 7.97 -3.80 -19.81
N LYS A 200 6.85 -3.53 -20.48
CA LYS A 200 5.98 -2.41 -20.16
C LYS A 200 4.97 -2.81 -19.09
N TYR A 201 4.83 -1.96 -18.08
CA TYR A 201 3.99 -2.20 -16.91
C TYR A 201 2.52 -2.41 -17.28
N LYS A 202 1.96 -1.49 -18.06
CA LYS A 202 0.53 -1.53 -18.44
C LYS A 202 0.21 -2.75 -19.30
N GLU A 203 1.04 -3.04 -20.30
CA GLU A 203 0.85 -4.19 -21.18
C GLU A 203 0.90 -5.52 -20.40
N PHE A 204 1.83 -5.66 -19.45
CA PHE A 204 1.94 -6.88 -18.63
C PHE A 204 0.73 -7.09 -17.70
N LEU A 205 0.22 -6.02 -17.07
CA LEU A 205 -0.96 -6.14 -16.22
C LEU A 205 -2.22 -6.51 -17.02
N LEU A 206 -2.41 -5.93 -18.21
CA LEU A 206 -3.58 -6.19 -19.05
C LEU A 206 -3.50 -7.51 -19.84
N SER A 207 -2.30 -8.04 -20.02
CA SER A 207 -2.04 -9.29 -20.74
C SER A 207 -0.99 -10.12 -20.00
N PRO A 208 -1.36 -10.83 -18.92
CA PRO A 208 -0.42 -11.68 -18.20
C PRO A 208 0.19 -12.73 -19.10
N LYS A 209 1.49 -12.93 -18.92
CA LYS A 209 2.27 -13.99 -19.56
C LYS A 209 3.12 -14.69 -18.52
N GLU A 210 3.56 -15.90 -18.83
CA GLU A 210 4.46 -16.65 -17.97
C GLU A 210 5.81 -15.90 -17.82
N ILE A 211 6.17 -15.58 -16.58
CA ILE A 211 7.39 -14.85 -16.20
C ILE A 211 8.01 -15.54 -14.99
N CYS A 212 9.34 -15.69 -14.95
CA CYS A 212 10.07 -16.30 -13.83
C CYS A 212 9.56 -17.70 -13.38
N PRO A 213 9.37 -18.69 -14.28
CA PRO A 213 8.71 -19.96 -13.96
C PRO A 213 9.39 -20.78 -12.86
N GLN A 214 10.71 -20.69 -12.75
CA GLN A 214 11.48 -21.48 -11.79
C GLN A 214 11.50 -20.87 -10.38
N ASN A 215 11.18 -19.59 -10.23
CA ASN A 215 11.44 -18.86 -8.98
C ASN A 215 10.35 -17.88 -8.55
N TYR A 216 9.18 -17.87 -9.21
CA TYR A 216 8.09 -16.94 -8.90
C TYR A 216 7.68 -16.93 -7.42
N GLN A 217 7.73 -18.10 -6.75
CA GLN A 217 7.38 -18.24 -5.33
C GLN A 217 8.33 -17.48 -4.40
N SER A 218 9.58 -17.29 -4.83
CA SER A 218 10.64 -16.64 -4.06
C SER A 218 10.78 -15.15 -4.36
N LEU A 219 10.08 -14.65 -5.39
CA LEU A 219 10.13 -13.25 -5.78
C LEU A 219 9.63 -12.35 -4.65
N LYS A 220 10.34 -11.25 -4.47
CA LYS A 220 10.00 -10.18 -3.54
C LYS A 220 9.94 -8.86 -4.28
N ILE A 221 9.42 -7.83 -3.61
CA ILE A 221 9.34 -6.46 -4.14
C ILE A 221 10.73 -5.95 -4.54
N GLU A 222 11.78 -6.34 -3.81
CA GLU A 222 13.17 -5.95 -4.09
C GLU A 222 13.70 -6.49 -5.43
N ASN A 223 13.11 -7.57 -5.95
CA ASN A 223 13.48 -8.12 -7.26
C ASN A 223 12.88 -7.31 -8.42
N ILE A 224 12.02 -6.33 -8.15
CA ILE A 224 11.26 -5.58 -9.15
C ILE A 224 11.72 -4.12 -9.17
N LYS A 225 12.18 -3.67 -10.33
CA LYS A 225 12.51 -2.27 -10.61
C LYS A 225 11.48 -1.67 -11.55
N ILE A 226 11.16 -0.39 -11.33
CA ILE A 226 10.25 0.40 -12.17
C ILE A 226 11.00 1.64 -12.64
N SER A 227 10.76 2.06 -13.89
CA SER A 227 11.37 3.24 -14.51
C SER A 227 10.40 3.87 -15.51
N THR A 228 10.58 5.15 -15.79
CA THR A 228 9.95 5.83 -16.95
C THR A 228 10.71 5.62 -18.25
N GLN A 229 11.93 5.08 -18.17
CA GLN A 229 12.77 4.72 -19.32
C GLN A 229 12.83 3.21 -19.49
N SER A 230 12.93 2.76 -20.74
CA SER A 230 13.10 1.33 -21.03
C SER A 230 14.40 0.79 -20.41
N PHE A 231 14.36 -0.47 -19.97
CA PHE A 231 15.54 -1.18 -19.49
C PHE A 231 16.32 -1.85 -20.63
N ASP A 232 15.79 -1.80 -21.85
CA ASP A 232 16.41 -2.39 -23.05
C ASP A 232 17.40 -1.43 -23.74
N SER A 233 17.45 -0.15 -23.33
CA SER A 233 18.26 0.89 -23.97
C SER A 233 19.69 1.04 -23.42
N ALA A 234 20.21 0.05 -22.69
CA ALA A 234 21.58 0.10 -22.14
C ALA A 234 22.62 -0.68 -22.97
N SER A 235 22.34 -0.94 -24.25
CA SER A 235 23.27 -1.63 -25.14
C SER A 235 23.07 -1.25 -26.60
N GLU A 236 23.18 0.05 -26.95
CA GLU A 236 23.33 0.49 -28.35
C GLU A 236 23.70 1.99 -28.43
N ASP A 237 24.71 2.42 -27.68
CA ASP A 237 25.30 3.77 -27.84
C ASP A 237 26.81 3.71 -27.59
N SER A 238 27.53 3.05 -28.51
CA SER A 238 28.94 3.33 -28.82
C SER A 238 29.42 2.46 -30.00
N LEU A 239 28.84 2.65 -31.17
CA LEU A 239 29.51 2.34 -32.43
C LEU A 239 29.19 3.47 -33.39
N ASP A 240 29.70 4.65 -33.06
CA ASP A 240 29.76 5.74 -34.01
C ASP A 240 31.00 5.53 -34.90
N ASP A 241 30.71 5.72 -36.18
CA ASP A 241 31.42 5.36 -37.39
C ASP A 241 32.84 5.97 -37.48
N PHE A 242 33.84 5.18 -37.89
CA PHE A 242 35.07 5.73 -38.48
C PHE A 242 35.33 5.06 -39.84
N PRO A 243 35.54 5.85 -40.91
CA PRO A 243 35.59 5.32 -42.28
C PRO A 243 36.92 4.60 -42.57
N ARG A 244 36.81 3.47 -43.28
CA ARG A 244 37.94 2.71 -43.84
C ARG A 244 38.74 3.55 -44.83
N GLN A 245 40.05 3.64 -44.62
CA GLN A 245 41.01 3.85 -45.69
C GLN A 245 42.24 2.96 -45.51
N SER A 246 42.61 2.28 -46.60
CA SER A 246 43.72 1.35 -46.77
C SER A 246 45.10 2.00 -46.64
N MET A 247 46.09 1.33 -46.04
CA MET A 247 47.36 0.91 -46.68
C MET A 247 48.33 0.31 -45.64
N SER A 248 49.19 -0.58 -46.14
CA SER A 248 50.17 -1.47 -45.51
C SER A 248 51.37 -0.84 -44.78
N VAL A 249 52.00 -1.62 -43.89
CA VAL A 249 53.46 -1.98 -43.81
C VAL A 249 53.97 -2.07 -42.36
N TYR A 250 54.69 -3.19 -42.11
CA TYR A 250 55.66 -3.53 -41.06
C TYR A 250 56.17 -2.45 -40.08
N GLY A 251 56.40 -2.86 -38.82
CA GLY A 251 57.46 -2.30 -37.97
C GLY A 251 57.20 -2.31 -36.47
N SER A 252 58.03 -3.03 -35.71
CA SER A 252 58.05 -3.04 -34.25
C SER A 252 58.58 -1.74 -33.63
N LEU A 253 58.20 -1.50 -32.37
CA LEU A 253 59.05 -1.26 -31.18
C LEU A 253 58.49 -0.13 -30.30
N HIS A 254 58.49 -0.42 -28.99
CA HIS A 254 58.28 0.41 -27.80
C HIS A 254 58.35 1.94 -27.95
N GLN A 255 57.52 2.65 -27.17
CA GLN A 255 57.96 3.36 -25.94
C GLN A 255 56.83 4.21 -25.31
N SER A 256 56.68 4.06 -23.99
CA SER A 256 56.22 4.99 -22.92
C SER A 256 55.07 5.98 -23.18
N ASP A 257 54.23 6.36 -22.23
CA ASP A 257 53.97 6.01 -20.83
C ASP A 257 52.77 6.89 -20.44
N THR A 258 52.06 6.51 -19.38
CA THR A 258 51.44 7.43 -18.40
C THR A 258 50.52 8.54 -18.90
N GLU A 259 49.20 8.28 -18.94
CA GLU A 259 48.21 9.26 -18.45
C GLU A 259 46.78 8.74 -18.24
N LEU A 260 46.55 7.44 -18.01
CA LEU A 260 45.18 6.93 -17.78
C LEU A 260 45.07 5.91 -16.64
N LYS A 261 45.97 6.01 -15.66
CA LYS A 261 45.97 5.16 -14.47
C LYS A 261 45.89 5.94 -13.15
N ALA A 262 45.76 7.27 -13.21
CA ALA A 262 45.66 8.12 -12.03
C ALA A 262 44.22 8.39 -11.57
N GLU A 263 43.20 8.21 -12.41
CA GLU A 263 41.80 8.47 -12.02
C GLU A 263 41.04 7.23 -11.51
N LEU A 264 41.54 6.02 -11.73
CA LEU A 264 40.85 4.78 -11.33
C LEU A 264 41.30 4.23 -9.97
N GLU A 265 42.31 4.82 -9.34
CA GLU A 265 42.79 4.45 -8.00
C GLU A 265 42.36 5.44 -6.89
N LEU A 266 41.67 6.54 -7.24
CA LEU A 266 41.24 7.57 -6.28
C LEU A 266 39.83 7.35 -5.69
N LEU A 267 39.10 6.31 -6.11
CA LEU A 267 37.74 6.04 -5.61
C LEU A 267 37.57 4.70 -4.87
N ASN A 268 38.66 3.99 -4.57
CA ASN A 268 38.56 2.62 -4.04
C ASN A 268 39.42 2.29 -2.81
N ASN A 269 39.78 3.27 -1.97
CA ASN A 269 40.31 2.97 -0.64
C ASN A 269 39.95 4.08 0.35
N SER A 270 39.60 3.68 1.58
CA SER A 270 39.33 4.53 2.77
C SER A 270 37.87 4.93 3.04
N TRP A 271 37.05 3.94 3.39
CA TRP A 271 35.85 4.14 4.24
C TRP A 271 35.91 3.36 5.57
N SER A 272 37.02 2.68 5.83
CA SER A 272 37.47 2.26 7.16
C SER A 272 38.70 3.12 7.45
N GLU A 273 38.60 4.25 8.14
CA GLU A 273 38.89 4.33 9.58
C GLU A 273 38.59 5.76 10.10
N ILE A 274 37.37 6.30 9.93
CA ILE A 274 37.00 7.59 10.55
C ILE A 274 35.60 7.50 11.19
N PHE A 275 35.42 6.57 12.11
CA PHE A 275 34.38 6.68 13.13
C PHE A 275 34.90 6.15 14.46
N LEU A 276 35.45 7.08 15.25
CA LEU A 276 35.50 7.20 16.72
C LEU A 276 36.79 7.95 17.09
N PRO A 277 36.72 9.13 17.76
CA PRO A 277 36.09 9.25 19.06
C PRO A 277 35.30 10.57 19.24
N VAL A 278 34.03 10.58 18.84
CA VAL A 278 33.03 11.59 19.32
C VAL A 278 31.74 10.91 19.82
N GLY A 279 31.55 9.63 19.52
CA GLY A 279 30.33 8.87 19.83
C GLY A 279 30.17 8.38 21.28
N PHE A 280 31.17 8.52 22.15
CA PHE A 280 31.05 8.10 23.55
C PHE A 280 30.40 9.14 24.48
N SER A 281 30.26 10.40 24.05
CA SER A 281 29.66 11.45 24.89
C SER A 281 28.12 11.44 24.87
N PHE A 282 27.51 11.17 23.70
CA PHE A 282 26.05 11.20 23.56
C PHE A 282 25.33 10.01 24.22
N LEU A 283 25.96 8.83 24.24
CA LEU A 283 25.42 7.64 24.92
C LEU A 283 25.35 7.83 26.44
N GLY A 284 26.31 8.54 27.03
CA GLY A 284 26.29 8.88 28.44
C GLY A 284 25.16 9.85 28.79
N ILE A 285 24.94 10.89 27.96
CA ILE A 285 23.90 11.91 28.18
C ILE A 285 22.49 11.30 28.04
N THR A 286 22.26 10.41 27.09
CA THR A 286 20.94 9.76 26.90
C THR A 286 20.61 8.79 28.02
N LEU A 287 21.57 7.97 28.47
CA LEU A 287 21.38 7.07 29.61
C LEU A 287 21.18 7.83 30.91
N PHE A 288 21.93 8.91 31.14
CA PHE A 288 21.78 9.76 32.33
C PHE A 288 20.41 10.46 32.36
N SER A 289 19.94 10.95 31.20
CA SER A 289 18.61 11.54 31.06
C SER A 289 17.48 10.54 31.35
N PHE A 290 17.64 9.28 30.94
CA PHE A 290 16.67 8.21 31.20
C PHE A 290 16.60 7.83 32.69
N ILE A 291 17.74 7.81 33.39
CA ILE A 291 17.80 7.55 34.83
C ILE A 291 17.15 8.71 35.60
N ILE A 292 17.45 9.96 35.26
CA ILE A 292 16.79 11.12 35.89
C ILE A 292 15.29 11.11 35.62
N TYR A 293 14.84 10.78 34.41
CA TYR A 293 13.41 10.69 34.09
C TYR A 293 12.70 9.60 34.90
N LYS A 294 13.30 8.42 35.04
CA LYS A 294 12.69 7.27 35.74
C LYS A 294 12.70 7.40 37.26
N PHE A 295 13.72 8.04 37.83
CA PHE A 295 13.93 8.13 39.28
C PHE A 295 13.69 9.54 39.86
N SER A 296 13.35 10.54 39.04
CA SER A 296 12.93 11.85 39.55
C SER A 296 11.49 11.82 40.08
N PRO A 297 11.20 12.60 41.14
CA PRO A 297 9.86 12.75 41.69
C PRO A 297 8.84 13.39 40.71
N LEU A 298 9.28 13.83 39.52
CA LEU A 298 8.46 14.40 38.46
C LEU A 298 7.61 13.36 37.69
N TYR A 299 8.03 12.09 37.62
CA TYR A 299 7.24 11.04 36.94
C TYR A 299 5.90 10.76 37.65
N SER A 300 5.90 10.80 38.99
CA SER A 300 4.69 10.63 39.80
C SER A 300 3.69 11.79 39.67
N TRP A 301 4.15 12.98 39.25
CA TRP A 301 3.30 14.16 39.10
C TRP A 301 2.52 14.15 37.77
N LEU A 302 3.17 13.75 36.68
CA LEU A 302 2.53 13.64 35.34
C LEU A 302 1.45 12.55 35.28
N HIS A 303 1.64 11.42 35.97
CA HIS A 303 0.64 10.34 36.00
C HIS A 303 -0.62 10.71 36.81
N ASN A 304 -0.53 11.70 37.71
CA ASN A 304 -1.66 12.15 38.54
C ASN A 304 -2.51 13.26 37.89
N PHE A 305 -2.09 13.82 36.74
CA PHE A 305 -2.87 14.83 36.04
C PHE A 305 -3.88 14.23 35.05
N SER A 306 -3.66 13.01 34.57
CA SER A 306 -4.50 12.37 33.54
C SER A 306 -5.66 11.52 34.09
N SER A 307 -5.71 11.22 35.40
CA SER A 307 -6.70 10.29 35.97
C SER A 307 -7.90 10.93 36.69
N LYS A 308 -8.07 12.25 36.65
CA LYS A 308 -9.27 12.93 37.18
C LYS A 308 -9.99 13.71 36.09
N ASN A 309 -10.89 13.05 35.35
CA ASN A 309 -12.07 13.67 34.70
C ASN A 309 -13.08 12.69 34.08
N ILE A 310 -13.25 11.48 34.62
CA ILE A 310 -14.33 10.57 34.16
C ILE A 310 -15.07 9.97 35.35
N VAL A 311 -15.73 10.79 36.17
CA VAL A 311 -16.87 10.37 37.00
C VAL A 311 -17.84 11.53 37.21
N ARG A 312 -18.80 11.70 36.29
CA ARG A 312 -20.17 12.17 36.58
C ARG A 312 -21.05 12.01 35.34
N LYS A 313 -21.62 10.83 35.15
CA LYS A 313 -22.85 10.66 34.36
C LYS A 313 -23.90 10.07 35.29
N GLY A 314 -24.51 10.94 36.08
CA GLY A 314 -25.69 10.65 36.88
C GLY A 314 -26.93 11.09 36.09
N ILE A 315 -27.66 10.10 35.57
CA ILE A 315 -29.12 9.97 35.57
C ILE A 315 -29.93 11.29 35.63
N SER A 316 -30.64 11.61 34.54
CA SER A 316 -32.08 11.93 34.56
C SER A 316 -32.60 12.02 33.11
N VAL A 317 -33.08 10.89 32.60
CA VAL A 317 -34.14 10.89 31.59
C VAL A 317 -35.41 10.74 32.40
N TYR A 318 -36.18 11.80 32.58
CA TYR A 318 -37.63 11.86 32.77
C TYR A 318 -38.01 13.34 32.99
N ASP A 319 -39.09 13.74 32.32
CA ASP A 319 -39.87 14.99 32.45
C ASP A 319 -39.36 16.27 31.78
N ALA A 320 -39.76 16.45 30.52
CA ALA A 320 -40.16 17.75 29.99
C ALA A 320 -41.05 17.58 28.73
N ASP A 321 -42.18 16.89 28.88
CA ASP A 321 -43.36 17.16 28.06
C ASP A 321 -44.27 18.07 28.88
N GLY A 322 -44.42 19.32 28.47
CA GLY A 322 -45.24 20.29 29.17
C GLY A 322 -45.09 21.72 28.66
N LEU A 323 -46.00 22.08 27.75
CA LEU A 323 -46.51 23.44 27.48
C LEU A 323 -45.90 24.23 26.31
N ILE A 324 -46.52 23.96 25.16
CA ILE A 324 -47.08 24.95 24.22
C ILE A 324 -47.69 26.16 24.98
N ASN A 325 -47.16 27.37 24.79
CA ASN A 325 -47.88 28.52 24.23
C ASN A 325 -47.14 29.85 24.39
N ASN A 326 -47.02 30.54 23.24
CA ASN A 326 -46.97 31.98 23.03
C ASN A 326 -47.53 32.83 24.19
N THR A 327 -46.89 33.95 24.51
CA THR A 327 -47.37 35.28 24.07
C THR A 327 -46.46 36.42 24.53
N GLU A 328 -46.44 37.43 23.67
CA GLU A 328 -45.79 38.71 23.82
C GLU A 328 -46.17 39.43 25.11
N ASN A 329 -45.15 40.04 25.69
CA ASN A 329 -45.22 40.87 26.87
C ASN A 329 -45.75 42.26 26.47
N ASN A 330 -46.97 42.62 26.90
CA ASN A 330 -47.36 44.02 27.00
C ASN A 330 -48.34 44.26 28.16
N ASN A 331 -48.03 45.35 28.88
CA ASN A 331 -48.86 46.07 29.85
C ASN A 331 -49.11 45.45 31.24
N ASN A 332 -48.44 46.07 32.21
CA ASN A 332 -48.99 46.75 33.39
C ASN A 332 -50.21 46.10 34.08
N TYR A 333 -50.09 45.80 35.38
CA TYR A 333 -50.78 46.50 36.49
C TYR A 333 -50.51 45.76 37.81
N LEU A 334 -49.74 46.44 38.68
CA LEU A 334 -49.93 46.66 40.11
C LEU A 334 -50.70 45.66 41.03
N LEU A 335 -50.07 45.49 42.21
CA LEU A 335 -50.60 45.60 43.58
C LEU A 335 -50.71 44.33 44.48
N TYR A 336 -49.76 44.29 45.43
CA TYR A 336 -49.82 44.00 46.88
C TYR A 336 -49.93 42.58 47.47
N HIS A 337 -48.83 42.25 48.16
CA HIS A 337 -48.68 41.78 49.56
C HIS A 337 -49.82 41.01 50.25
N SER A 338 -49.48 39.82 50.75
CA SER A 338 -49.57 39.53 52.19
C SER A 338 -48.62 38.39 52.58
N VAL A 339 -47.87 38.61 53.66
CA VAL A 339 -47.01 37.63 54.34
C VAL A 339 -47.72 37.27 55.65
N SER A 340 -47.70 35.98 55.97
CA SER A 340 -47.95 35.29 57.26
C SER A 340 -48.72 36.01 58.38
N HIS A 341 -49.81 35.41 58.83
CA HIS A 341 -49.85 34.68 60.11
C HIS A 341 -51.04 33.74 60.19
#